data_AF-A0A6S6UDY5-F1
#
_entry.id   AF-A0A6S6UDY5-F1
#
_cell.length_a   1.000
_cell.length_b   1.000
_cell.length_c   1.000
_cell.angle_alpha   90.00
_cell.angle_beta   90.00
_cell.angle_gamma   90.00
#
_symmetry.space_group_name_H-M   'P 1'
#
loop_
_entity.id
_entity.type
_entity.pdbx_description
1 polymer ?
#
loop_
_entity_poly.entity_id
_entity_poly.type
_entity_poly.pdbx_seq_one_letter_code
_entity_poly.pdbx_strand_id
1 'polypeptide(L)' 'MQRVVLELKILYSNLDKTIADGLVQVAGYAEQCGAEEAHLIVFNRDDAVGWDDKIWYQDGHVVGELAVGVWGC' A
#
# COMPACT_ATOMS: atom_id res chain seq x y z
N MET A 1 18.86 9.06 10.06
CA MET A 1 18.62 8.77 8.62
C MET A 1 17.17 8.35 8.52
N GLN A 2 16.35 9.06 7.76
CA GLN A 2 14.93 8.70 7.57
C GLN A 2 14.86 7.51 6.60
N ARG A 3 14.06 6.50 6.94
CA ARG A 3 13.81 5.32 6.11
C ARG A 3 12.31 5.24 5.84
N VAL A 4 11.96 4.99 4.59
CA VAL A 4 10.57 4.85 4.15
C VAL A 4 10.46 3.54 3.38
N VAL A 5 9.43 2.74 3.68
CA VAL A 5 9.12 1.52 2.92
C VAL A 5 8.10 1.87 1.84
N LEU A 6 8.37 1.45 0.61
CA LEU A 6 7.43 1.51 -0.51
C LEU A 6 7.20 0.09 -1.03
N GLU A 7 5.96 -0.38 -0.95
CA GLU A 7 5.56 -1.70 -1.45
C GLU A 7 4.61 -1.53 -2.63
N LEU A 8 4.83 -2.26 -3.71
CA LEU A 8 3.99 -2.23 -4.91
C LEU A 8 3.28 -3.56 -5.13
N LYS A 9 1.96 -3.51 -5.34
CA LYS A 9 1.13 -4.66 -5.72
C LYS A 9 0.44 -4.41 -7.04
N ILE A 10 0.35 -5.45 -7.87
CA ILE A 10 -0.55 -5.46 -9.02
C ILE A 10 -1.92 -5.97 -8.53
N LEU A 11 -2.98 -5.21 -8.81
CA LEU A 11 -4.35 -5.64 -8.53
C LEU A 11 -4.76 -6.73 -9.52
N TYR A 12 -4.98 -7.94 -9.02
CA TYR A 12 -5.42 -9.08 -9.83
C TYR A 12 -6.91 -9.38 -9.73
N SER A 13 -7.53 -9.17 -8.55
CA SER A 13 -8.92 -9.56 -8.36
C SER A 13 -9.64 -8.71 -7.31
N ASN A 14 -9.23 -8.75 -6.05
CA ASN A 14 -9.96 -8.11 -4.97
C ASN A 14 -9.08 -7.07 -4.27
N LEU A 15 -9.53 -5.82 -4.31
CA LEU A 15 -8.80 -4.68 -3.76
C LEU A 15 -8.60 -4.82 -2.25
N ASP A 16 -9.65 -5.10 -1.50
CA ASP A 16 -9.60 -5.21 -0.03
C ASP A 16 -8.61 -6.28 0.41
N LYS A 17 -8.61 -7.43 -0.25
CA LYS A 17 -7.65 -8.51 0.00
C LYS A 17 -6.23 -8.09 -0.35
N THR A 18 -6.04 -7.43 -1.50
CA THR A 18 -4.71 -6.91 -1.88
C THR A 18 -4.18 -5.91 -0.87
N ILE A 19 -5.04 -5.05 -0.32
CA ILE A 19 -4.68 -4.10 0.73
C ILE A 19 -4.34 -4.86 2.02
N ALA A 20 -5.19 -5.77 2.48
CA ALA A 20 -4.96 -6.53 3.72
C ALA A 20 -3.65 -7.33 3.69
N ASP A 21 -3.39 -8.08 2.60
CA ASP A 21 -2.17 -8.86 2.44
C ASP A 21 -0.93 -7.94 2.31
N GLY A 22 -1.09 -6.78 1.66
CA GLY A 22 -0.04 -5.77 1.50
C GLY A 22 0.36 -5.08 2.80
N LEU A 23 -0.62 -4.73 3.64
CA LEU A 23 -0.37 -4.10 4.95
C LEU A 23 0.49 -4.98 5.87
N VAL A 24 0.23 -6.29 5.88
CA VAL A 24 1.04 -7.26 6.65
C VAL A 24 2.49 -7.28 6.17
N GLN A 25 2.71 -7.24 4.84
CA GLN A 25 4.06 -7.25 4.26
C GLN A 25 4.81 -5.95 4.52
N VAL A 26 4.15 -4.81 4.33
CA VAL A 26 4.72 -3.49 4.60
C VAL A 26 5.18 -3.36 6.04
N ALA A 27 4.38 -3.81 7.00
CA ALA A 27 4.73 -3.77 8.41
C ALA A 27 5.97 -4.61 8.73
N GLY A 28 6.06 -5.82 8.17
CA GLY A 28 7.25 -6.68 8.35
C GLY A 28 8.53 -6.03 7.79
N TYR A 29 8.44 -5.38 6.63
CA TYR A 29 9.58 -4.67 6.05
C TYR A 29 9.94 -3.42 6.87
N ALA A 30 8.95 -2.66 7.34
CA ALA A 30 9.19 -1.47 8.15
C ALA A 30 9.86 -1.82 9.48
N GLU A 31 9.43 -2.90 10.15
CA GLU A 31 10.06 -3.41 11.37
C GLU A 31 11.52 -3.84 11.10
N GLN A 32 11.75 -4.64 10.06
CA GLN A 32 13.09 -5.11 9.70
C GLN A 32 14.04 -3.96 9.36
N CYS A 33 13.55 -2.93 8.70
CA CYS A 33 14.34 -1.79 8.27
C CYS A 33 14.37 -0.64 9.30
N GLY A 34 13.61 -0.71 10.39
CA GLY A 34 13.43 0.40 11.33
C GLY A 34 12.89 1.66 10.63
N ALA A 35 11.90 1.49 9.75
CA ALA A 35 11.21 2.58 9.09
C ALA A 35 9.97 3.00 9.91
N GLU A 36 9.80 4.30 10.10
CA GLU A 36 8.65 4.87 10.82
C GLU A 36 7.52 5.31 9.88
N GLU A 37 7.77 5.22 8.57
CA GLU A 37 6.86 5.63 7.51
C GLU A 37 6.83 4.55 6.43
N ALA A 38 5.62 4.23 5.98
CA ALA A 38 5.45 3.24 4.93
C ALA A 38 4.25 3.51 4.02
N HIS A 39 4.37 3.05 2.77
CA HIS A 39 3.31 3.15 1.78
C HIS A 39 3.12 1.86 1.00
N LEU A 40 1.86 1.53 0.78
CA LEU A 40 1.42 0.48 -0.13
C LEU A 40 0.84 1.14 -1.39
N ILE A 41 1.32 0.73 -2.55
CA ILE A 41 0.86 1.19 -3.85
C ILE A 41 0.18 0.02 -4.55
N VAL A 42 -1.07 0.19 -4.95
CA VAL A 42 -1.88 -0.82 -5.64
C VAL A 42 -2.09 -0.37 -7.08
N PHE A 43 -1.42 -1.04 -8.00
CA PHE A 43 -1.50 -0.78 -9.44
C PHE A 43 -2.60 -1.60 -10.11
N ASN A 44 -3.64 -0.92 -10.57
CA ASN A 44 -4.74 -1.47 -11.34
C ASN A 44 -4.43 -1.46 -12.85
N ARG A 45 -4.07 -2.64 -13.35
CA ARG A 45 -3.75 -2.87 -14.77
C ARG A 45 -4.98 -3.04 -15.68
N ASP A 46 -6.20 -3.02 -15.15
CA ASP A 46 -7.42 -3.19 -15.93
C ASP A 46 -7.59 -2.01 -16.92
N ASP A 47 -7.60 -2.30 -18.22
CA ASP A 47 -7.71 -1.29 -19.27
C ASP A 47 -9.14 -0.76 -19.44
N ALA A 48 -10.13 -1.44 -18.89
CA ALA A 48 -11.51 -0.98 -18.85
C ALA A 48 -11.75 0.09 -17.76
N VAL A 49 -10.85 0.22 -16.79
CA VAL A 49 -10.94 1.23 -15.73
C VAL A 49 -10.19 2.49 -16.15
N GLY A 50 -10.87 3.64 -16.08
CA GLY A 50 -10.28 4.94 -16.40
C GLY A 50 -9.24 5.37 -15.36
N TRP A 51 -8.27 6.21 -15.76
CA TRP A 51 -7.24 6.71 -14.83
C TRP A 51 -7.83 7.44 -13.63
N ASP A 52 -8.89 8.23 -13.82
CA ASP A 52 -9.53 8.98 -12.73
C ASP A 52 -10.05 8.05 -11.62
N ASP A 53 -10.48 6.83 -11.96
CA ASP A 53 -10.93 5.82 -10.99
C ASP A 53 -9.77 5.04 -10.35
N LYS A 54 -8.60 5.03 -10.98
CA LYS A 54 -7.39 4.37 -10.48
C LYS A 54 -6.64 5.22 -9.48
N ILE A 55 -6.65 6.55 -9.64
CA ILE A 55 -5.89 7.47 -8.80
C ILE A 55 -6.69 7.81 -7.55
N TRP A 56 -6.28 7.24 -6.42
CA TRP A 56 -6.86 7.54 -5.12
C TRP A 56 -5.85 7.34 -3.99
N TYR A 57 -6.21 7.84 -2.81
CA TYR A 57 -5.41 7.70 -1.59
C TYR A 57 -6.33 7.35 -0.41
N GLN A 58 -5.85 6.45 0.44
CA GLN A 58 -6.46 6.11 1.72
C GLN A 58 -5.43 6.28 2.83
N ASP A 59 -5.78 7.08 3.82
CA ASP A 59 -5.07 7.20 5.09
C ASP A 59 -5.68 6.28 6.16
N GLY A 60 -5.20 6.41 7.40
CA GLY A 60 -5.83 5.77 8.56
C GLY A 60 -5.55 4.27 8.74
N HIS A 61 -4.83 3.63 7.81
CA HIS A 61 -4.36 2.26 8.00
C HIS A 61 -3.22 2.22 9.01
N VAL A 62 -3.37 1.41 10.05
CA VAL A 62 -2.40 1.27 11.14
C VAL A 62 -2.12 -0.21 11.37
N VAL A 63 -0.83 -0.58 11.36
CA VAL A 63 -0.36 -1.92 11.72
C VAL A 63 0.55 -1.79 12.93
N GLY A 64 0.04 -2.12 14.11
CA GLY A 64 0.73 -1.83 15.38
C GLY A 64 0.79 -0.32 15.63
N GLU A 65 1.98 0.26 15.63
CA GLU A 65 2.20 1.72 15.72
C GLU A 65 2.54 2.35 14.36
N LEU A 66 2.69 1.54 13.30
CA LEU A 66 3.06 2.01 11.98
C LEU A 66 1.83 2.53 11.22
N ALA A 67 1.86 3.81 10.86
CA ALA A 67 0.92 4.38 9.90
C ALA A 67 1.32 3.98 8.48
N VAL A 68 0.36 3.49 7.69
CA VAL A 68 0.59 3.10 6.30
C VAL A 68 -0.33 3.89 5.38
N GLY A 69 0.25 4.62 4.42
CA GLY A 69 -0.54 5.25 3.35
C GLY A 69 -0.81 4.26 2.23
N VAL A 70 -2.06 4.14 1.77
CA VAL A 70 -2.41 3.24 0.67
C VAL A 70 -2.82 4.07 -0.56
N TRP A 71 -2.23 3.75 -1.71
CA TRP A 71 -2.41 4.49 -2.95
C TRP A 71 -2.97 3.59 -4.05
N GLY A 72 -3.88 4.12 -4.85
CA GLY A 72 -4.26 3.54 -6.14
C GLY A 72 -3.49 4.19 -7.29
N CYS A 73 -3.07 3.38 -8.26
CA CYS A 73 -2.57 3.84 -9.55
C CYS A 73 -2.89 2.87 -10.69
#